data_AF-A0A2Y9ACG1-F1
#
_entry.id   AF-A0A2Y9ACG1-F1
#
_cell.length_a   1.000
_cell.length_b   1.000
_cell.length_c   1.000
_cell.angle_alpha   90.00
_cell.angle_beta   90.00
_cell.angle_gamma   90.00
#
_symmetry.space_group_name_H-M   'P 1'
#
loop_
_entity.id
_entity.type
_entity.pdbx_description
1 polymer ?
#
loop_
_entity_poly.entity_id
_entity_poly.type
_entity_poly.pdbx_seq_one_letter_code
_entity_poly.pdbx_strand_id
1 'polypeptide(L)'
;MNVSSDTPTGGPSPRRVLLKLSGEVFGGGSIGLDADVVAGVAKQIAEANAAGVQIAIVVGGGNFFRGADLSQRGLDRSRADYMGMLGTVMNALALQDFLEQAGVRTRVQTAITMGQVAEPYIPLRAVRHLEKGRVVIFGAGAGMPFFSTDTVSAQRALETHCDEVLVGKNGVDGVYTADPNIDPTATRLDHVTYGDALRQGLRVVDAAAFSLCMDNGLTMRVFGMNTPGNVTRALLGEKIGTLVTVDGGGDTSAAGDDMKETR
;
A
#
# COMPACT_ATOMS: atom_id res chain seq x y z
N MET A 1 22.70 -39.72 11.57
CA MET A 1 21.61 -38.99 10.89
C MET A 1 22.21 -37.69 10.37
N ASN A 2 22.42 -37.60 9.05
CA ASN A 2 22.99 -36.39 8.44
C ASN A 2 21.93 -35.29 8.44
N VAL A 3 22.20 -34.21 9.16
CA VAL A 3 21.45 -32.96 9.06
C VAL A 3 21.97 -32.27 7.81
N SER A 4 21.23 -32.38 6.71
CA SER A 4 21.50 -31.65 5.48
C SER A 4 21.38 -30.16 5.77
N SER A 5 22.50 -29.45 5.71
CA SER A 5 22.56 -28.00 5.76
C SER A 5 21.98 -27.43 4.47
N ASP A 6 20.73 -26.97 4.53
CA ASP A 6 20.08 -26.28 3.43
C ASP A 6 20.78 -24.92 3.24
N THR A 7 21.60 -24.83 2.20
CA THR A 7 22.31 -23.60 1.84
C THR A 7 21.31 -22.74 1.06
N PRO A 8 21.11 -21.44 1.39
CA PRO A 8 20.18 -20.62 0.65
C PRO A 8 20.66 -20.53 -0.80
N THR A 9 19.85 -21.00 -1.75
CA THR A 9 20.13 -20.85 -3.18
C THR A 9 20.10 -19.35 -3.51
N GLY A 10 21.26 -18.79 -3.85
CA GLY A 10 21.51 -17.37 -4.10
C GLY A 10 20.88 -16.80 -5.37
N GLY A 11 19.56 -16.89 -5.50
CA GLY A 11 18.79 -16.03 -6.40
C GLY A 11 18.48 -14.69 -5.73
N PRO A 12 18.16 -13.63 -6.51
CA PRO A 12 17.68 -12.39 -5.93
C PRO A 12 16.44 -12.66 -5.07
N SER A 13 16.37 -12.05 -3.89
CA SER A 13 15.19 -12.15 -3.03
C SER A 13 13.96 -11.65 -3.80
N PRO A 14 12.81 -12.36 -3.72
CA PRO A 14 11.62 -11.94 -4.42
C PRO A 14 11.20 -10.54 -3.95
N ARG A 15 10.92 -9.66 -4.91
CA ARG A 15 10.44 -8.30 -4.67
C ARG A 15 9.21 -8.34 -3.76
N ARG A 16 9.24 -7.57 -2.68
CA ARG A 16 8.15 -7.46 -1.72
C ARG A 16 7.68 -6.02 -1.65
N VAL A 17 6.40 -5.79 -1.90
CA VAL A 17 5.84 -4.43 -1.92
C VAL A 17 4.57 -4.35 -1.11
N LEU A 18 4.29 -3.16 -0.60
CA LEU A 18 3.00 -2.83 -0.02
C LEU A 18 2.21 -1.93 -0.96
N LEU A 19 1.08 -2.43 -1.45
CA LEU A 19 0.15 -1.68 -2.27
C LEU A 19 -0.91 -1.02 -1.38
N LYS A 20 -0.92 0.30 -1.32
CA LYS A 20 -1.99 1.08 -0.70
C LYS A 20 -3.06 1.40 -1.74
N LEU A 21 -4.28 0.94 -1.47
CA LEU A 21 -5.48 1.23 -2.24
C LEU A 21 -6.38 2.18 -1.47
N SER A 22 -6.84 3.26 -2.11
CA SER A 22 -7.85 4.13 -1.50
C SER A 22 -9.22 3.44 -1.51
N GLY A 23 -10.03 3.65 -0.47
CA GLY A 23 -11.37 3.06 -0.42
C GLY A 23 -12.27 3.60 -1.53
N GLU A 24 -12.09 4.87 -1.88
CA GLU A 24 -12.81 5.56 -2.97
C GLU A 24 -12.66 4.87 -4.32
N VAL A 25 -11.54 4.17 -4.55
CA VAL A 25 -11.33 3.34 -5.75
C VAL A 25 -12.44 2.30 -5.84
N PHE A 26 -12.77 1.64 -4.73
CA PHE A 26 -13.73 0.53 -4.72
C PHE A 26 -15.18 0.99 -4.84
N GLY A 27 -15.48 2.28 -4.63
CA GLY A 27 -16.85 2.79 -4.72
C GLY A 27 -17.33 3.11 -6.13
N GLY A 28 -16.45 3.10 -7.14
CA GLY A 28 -16.84 3.46 -8.52
C GLY A 28 -17.38 4.88 -8.68
N GLY A 29 -17.09 5.78 -7.73
CA GLY A 29 -17.66 7.13 -7.66
C GLY A 29 -18.95 7.25 -6.83
N SER A 30 -19.44 6.16 -6.27
CA SER A 30 -20.63 6.11 -5.41
C SER A 30 -20.32 5.56 -4.01
N ILE A 31 -21.30 5.64 -3.09
CA ILE A 31 -21.19 4.99 -1.77
C ILE A 31 -21.43 3.50 -1.97
N GLY A 32 -20.57 2.66 -1.40
CA GLY A 32 -20.68 1.21 -1.49
C GLY A 32 -19.47 0.58 -2.18
N LEU A 33 -19.70 -0.57 -2.82
CA LEU A 33 -18.65 -1.35 -3.48
C LEU A 33 -19.08 -1.70 -4.91
N ASP A 34 -18.22 -1.32 -5.86
CA ASP A 34 -18.34 -1.64 -7.27
C ASP A 34 -17.55 -2.93 -7.56
N ALA A 35 -18.29 -4.00 -7.82
CA ALA A 35 -17.73 -5.33 -8.04
C ALA A 35 -16.80 -5.38 -9.27
N ASP A 36 -17.11 -4.65 -10.34
CA ASP A 36 -16.31 -4.67 -11.56
C ASP A 36 -14.96 -3.98 -11.34
N VAL A 37 -14.95 -2.89 -10.58
CA VAL A 37 -13.70 -2.21 -10.21
C VAL A 37 -12.83 -3.11 -9.33
N VAL A 38 -13.39 -3.72 -8.29
CA VAL A 38 -12.62 -4.61 -7.39
C VAL A 38 -12.11 -5.83 -8.15
N ALA A 39 -12.92 -6.44 -9.02
CA ALA A 39 -12.50 -7.54 -9.89
C ALA A 39 -11.37 -7.13 -10.84
N GLY A 40 -11.43 -5.92 -11.43
CA GLY A 40 -10.38 -5.39 -12.30
C GLY A 40 -9.05 -5.16 -11.58
N VAL A 41 -9.09 -4.69 -10.33
CA VAL A 41 -7.89 -4.56 -9.48
C VAL A 41 -7.35 -5.93 -9.09
N ALA A 42 -8.21 -6.88 -8.71
CA ALA A 42 -7.81 -8.23 -8.33
C ALA A 42 -7.10 -8.97 -9.47
N LYS A 43 -7.57 -8.85 -10.72
CA LYS A 43 -6.93 -9.45 -11.90
C LYS A 43 -5.50 -8.91 -12.10
N GLN A 44 -5.31 -7.60 -11.99
CA GLN A 44 -3.98 -6.99 -12.12
C GLN A 44 -3.02 -7.41 -10.99
N ILE A 45 -3.52 -7.54 -9.75
CA ILE A 45 -2.73 -8.08 -8.64
C ILE A 45 -2.36 -9.54 -8.91
N ALA A 46 -3.28 -10.34 -9.46
CA ALA A 46 -3.04 -11.74 -9.78
C ALA A 46 -1.94 -11.91 -10.84
N GLU A 47 -1.91 -11.06 -11.87
CA GLU A 47 -0.84 -11.03 -12.87
C GLU A 47 0.54 -10.82 -12.23
N ALA A 48 0.67 -9.83 -11.34
CA ALA A 48 1.94 -9.55 -10.66
C ALA A 48 2.31 -10.63 -9.63
N ASN A 49 1.33 -11.20 -8.92
CA ASN A 49 1.58 -12.31 -8.00
C ASN A 49 2.07 -13.57 -8.73
N ALA A 50 1.51 -13.87 -9.91
CA ALA A 50 1.96 -14.96 -10.76
C ALA A 50 3.41 -14.77 -11.26
N ALA A 51 3.88 -13.52 -11.37
CA ALA A 51 5.27 -13.18 -11.67
C ALA A 51 6.22 -13.30 -10.46
N GLY A 52 5.72 -13.72 -9.28
CA GLY A 52 6.53 -13.99 -8.09
C GLY A 52 6.66 -12.81 -7.11
N VAL A 53 5.95 -11.71 -7.34
CA VAL A 53 5.93 -10.56 -6.41
C VAL A 53 5.21 -10.95 -5.11
N GLN A 54 5.82 -10.62 -3.97
CA GLN A 54 5.21 -10.75 -2.66
C GLN A 54 4.42 -9.47 -2.34
N ILE A 55 3.09 -9.59 -2.28
CA ILE A 55 2.20 -8.42 -2.27
C ILE A 55 1.47 -8.34 -0.92
N ALA A 56 1.78 -7.29 -0.18
CA ALA A 56 0.99 -6.83 0.96
C ALA A 56 0.06 -5.70 0.51
N ILE A 57 -1.14 -5.60 1.09
CA ILE A 57 -2.14 -4.61 0.69
C ILE A 57 -2.73 -3.92 1.91
N VAL A 58 -2.85 -2.60 1.87
CA VAL A 58 -3.70 -1.82 2.78
C VAL A 58 -4.82 -1.20 1.97
N VAL A 59 -6.06 -1.31 2.44
CA VAL A 59 -7.22 -0.73 1.75
C VAL A 59 -7.88 0.33 2.63
N GLY A 60 -8.22 1.48 2.04
CA GLY A 60 -9.03 2.53 2.67
C GLY A 60 -10.49 2.13 2.85
N GLY A 61 -11.25 2.89 3.64
CA GLY A 61 -12.69 2.65 3.90
C GLY A 61 -13.62 3.77 3.41
N GLY A 62 -13.07 4.74 2.65
CA GLY A 62 -13.74 5.99 2.29
C GLY A 62 -14.98 5.85 1.40
N ASN A 63 -15.13 4.73 0.69
CA ASN A 63 -16.32 4.40 -0.10
C ASN A 63 -17.55 4.06 0.75
N PHE A 64 -17.37 3.59 1.99
CA PHE A 64 -18.48 3.35 2.92
C PHE A 64 -18.70 4.52 3.87
N PHE A 65 -17.62 5.19 4.26
CA PHE A 65 -17.65 6.24 5.27
C PHE A 65 -16.79 7.42 4.89
N ARG A 66 -17.43 8.56 4.61
CA ARG A 66 -16.75 9.86 4.51
C ARG A 66 -16.69 10.47 5.91
N GLY A 67 -15.68 10.08 6.69
CA GLY A 67 -15.56 10.47 8.11
C GLY A 67 -15.62 11.99 8.34
N ALA A 68 -15.08 12.79 7.41
CA ALA A 68 -15.15 14.24 7.44
C ALA A 68 -16.60 14.76 7.38
N ASP A 69 -17.44 14.18 6.52
CA ASP A 69 -18.84 14.57 6.34
C ASP A 69 -19.70 14.23 7.58
N LEU A 70 -19.39 13.12 8.26
CA LEU A 70 -20.11 12.70 9.47
C LEU A 70 -19.66 13.47 10.71
N SER A 71 -18.36 13.80 10.83
CA SER A 71 -17.87 14.60 11.94
C SER A 71 -18.39 16.03 11.89
N GLN A 72 -18.52 16.63 10.70
CA GLN A 72 -19.19 17.91 10.49
C GLN A 72 -20.68 17.89 10.92
N ARG A 73 -21.29 16.71 10.97
CA ARG A 73 -22.68 16.49 11.42
C ARG A 73 -22.78 16.11 12.91
N GLY A 74 -21.71 16.27 13.68
CA GLY A 74 -21.71 16.10 15.14
C GLY A 74 -21.32 14.71 15.63
N LEU A 75 -20.83 13.82 14.75
CA LEU A 75 -20.29 12.53 15.17
C LEU A 75 -18.90 12.73 15.82
N ASP A 76 -18.69 12.09 16.97
CA ASP A 76 -17.38 12.03 17.62
C ASP A 76 -16.33 11.45 16.67
N ARG A 77 -15.18 12.11 16.57
CA ARG A 77 -14.10 11.73 15.65
C ARG A 77 -13.61 10.31 15.88
N SER A 78 -13.47 9.89 17.15
CA SER A 78 -12.99 8.55 17.48
C SER A 78 -13.95 7.47 16.97
N ARG A 79 -15.26 7.71 17.11
CA ARG A 79 -16.30 6.83 16.57
C ARG A 79 -16.29 6.79 15.04
N ALA A 80 -16.12 7.94 14.39
CA ALA A 80 -16.02 8.02 12.94
C ALA A 80 -14.82 7.20 12.42
N ASP A 81 -13.68 7.27 13.09
CA ASP A 81 -12.48 6.50 12.73
C ASP A 81 -12.71 4.99 12.91
N TYR A 82 -13.38 4.54 13.97
CA TYR A 82 -13.77 3.12 14.11
C TYR A 82 -14.70 2.65 12.99
N MET A 83 -15.67 3.47 12.58
CA MET A 83 -16.54 3.16 11.44
C MET A 83 -15.73 3.06 10.14
N GLY A 84 -14.79 3.99 9.91
CA GLY A 84 -13.84 3.94 8.80
C GLY A 84 -13.00 2.66 8.80
N MET A 85 -12.49 2.25 9.97
CA MET A 85 -11.75 0.99 10.14
C MET A 85 -12.59 -0.24 9.79
N LEU A 86 -13.88 -0.27 10.16
CA LEU A 86 -14.78 -1.34 9.70
C LEU A 86 -14.99 -1.30 8.18
N GLY A 87 -15.06 -0.10 7.59
CA GLY A 87 -15.03 0.09 6.14
C GLY A 87 -13.84 -0.57 5.45
N THR A 88 -12.64 -0.43 6.01
CA THR A 88 -11.45 -1.10 5.49
C THR A 88 -11.54 -2.62 5.55
N VAL A 89 -12.19 -3.19 6.59
CA VAL A 89 -12.39 -4.63 6.72
C VAL A 89 -13.36 -5.14 5.66
N MET A 90 -14.46 -4.43 5.41
CA MET A 90 -15.41 -4.79 4.35
C MET A 90 -14.73 -4.82 2.97
N ASN A 91 -13.90 -3.82 2.66
CA ASN A 91 -13.13 -3.81 1.42
C ASN A 91 -12.07 -4.92 1.36
N ALA A 92 -11.42 -5.24 2.48
CA ALA A 92 -10.43 -6.31 2.52
C ALA A 92 -11.06 -7.69 2.23
N LEU A 93 -12.26 -7.95 2.77
CA LEU A 93 -13.01 -9.18 2.50
C LEU A 93 -13.46 -9.26 1.05
N ALA A 94 -13.97 -8.16 0.49
CA ALA A 94 -14.37 -8.12 -0.92
C ALA A 94 -13.17 -8.37 -1.84
N LEU A 95 -12.04 -7.70 -1.60
CA LEU A 95 -10.82 -7.91 -2.38
C LEU A 95 -10.29 -9.34 -2.23
N GLN A 96 -10.35 -9.93 -1.03
CA GLN A 96 -9.97 -11.32 -0.82
C GLN A 96 -10.76 -12.26 -1.73
N ASP A 97 -12.08 -12.12 -1.76
CA ASP A 97 -12.95 -12.98 -2.57
C ASP A 97 -12.61 -12.88 -4.06
N PHE A 98 -12.47 -11.67 -4.61
CA PHE A 98 -12.10 -11.48 -6.01
C PHE A 98 -10.68 -11.96 -6.34
N LEU A 99 -9.73 -11.86 -5.41
CA LEU A 99 -8.40 -12.44 -5.58
C LEU A 99 -8.45 -13.97 -5.60
N GLU A 100 -9.24 -14.58 -4.72
CA GLU A 100 -9.43 -16.03 -4.70
C GLU A 100 -10.12 -16.53 -5.98
N GLN A 101 -11.11 -15.80 -6.49
CA GLN A 101 -11.71 -16.07 -7.81
C GLN A 101 -10.69 -15.93 -8.96
N ALA A 102 -9.73 -15.02 -8.83
CA ALA A 102 -8.61 -14.86 -9.77
C ALA A 102 -7.47 -15.89 -9.56
N GLY A 103 -7.65 -16.88 -8.67
CA GLY A 103 -6.69 -17.95 -8.43
C GLY A 103 -5.57 -17.62 -7.44
N VAL A 104 -5.65 -16.47 -6.76
CA VAL A 104 -4.63 -15.99 -5.81
C VAL A 104 -4.99 -16.41 -4.39
N ARG A 105 -4.11 -17.17 -3.75
CA ARG A 105 -4.26 -17.51 -2.33
C ARG A 105 -4.08 -16.26 -1.49
N THR A 106 -5.11 -15.88 -0.73
CA THR A 106 -5.13 -14.60 -0.02
C THR A 106 -5.42 -14.77 1.47
N ARG A 107 -4.94 -13.86 2.31
CA ARG A 107 -5.24 -13.80 3.74
C ARG A 107 -5.55 -12.39 4.18
N VAL A 108 -6.67 -12.20 4.87
CA VAL A 108 -7.00 -10.95 5.55
C VAL A 108 -6.51 -11.02 6.99
N GLN A 109 -5.80 -9.97 7.41
CA GLN A 109 -5.38 -9.74 8.78
C GLN A 109 -5.93 -8.41 9.30
N THR A 110 -6.46 -8.37 10.51
CA THR A 110 -7.05 -7.15 11.09
C THR A 110 -6.33 -6.69 12.34
N ALA A 111 -6.16 -5.36 12.46
CA ALA A 111 -5.59 -4.76 13.67
C ALA A 111 -6.56 -4.84 14.88
N ILE A 112 -7.87 -4.75 14.63
CA ILE A 112 -8.90 -5.04 15.62
C ILE A 112 -9.24 -6.53 15.54
N THR A 113 -9.10 -7.24 16.65
CA THR A 113 -9.35 -8.68 16.70
C THR A 113 -10.82 -9.00 16.41
N MET A 114 -11.05 -9.82 15.37
CA MET A 114 -12.37 -10.30 14.97
C MET A 114 -12.29 -11.74 14.48
N GLY A 115 -12.08 -12.68 15.42
CA GLY A 115 -11.68 -14.06 15.11
C GLY A 115 -12.63 -14.87 14.24
N GLN A 116 -13.90 -14.49 14.11
CA GLN A 116 -14.86 -15.14 13.21
C GLN A 116 -14.76 -14.64 11.75
N VAL A 117 -14.09 -13.51 11.53
CA VAL A 117 -14.07 -12.79 10.25
C VAL A 117 -12.69 -12.85 9.60
N ALA A 118 -11.63 -12.58 10.37
CA ALA A 118 -10.27 -12.48 9.84
C ALA A 118 -9.22 -12.88 10.88
N GLU A 119 -8.01 -13.18 10.41
CA GLU A 119 -6.86 -13.45 11.29
C GLU A 119 -6.49 -12.16 12.05
N PRO A 120 -6.08 -12.23 13.32
CA PRO A 120 -5.46 -11.08 13.97
C PRO A 120 -4.13 -10.74 13.26
N TYR A 121 -3.82 -9.45 13.17
CA TYR A 121 -2.54 -9.01 12.62
C TYR A 121 -1.38 -9.45 13.51
N ILE A 122 -0.46 -10.21 12.92
CA ILE A 122 0.82 -10.62 13.53
C ILE A 122 1.89 -10.48 12.45
N PRO A 123 2.86 -9.54 12.58
CA PRO A 123 3.84 -9.25 11.52
C PRO A 123 4.55 -10.49 10.97
N LEU A 124 5.09 -11.34 11.84
CA LEU A 124 5.80 -12.56 11.45
C LEU A 124 4.90 -13.56 10.71
N ARG A 125 3.60 -13.59 11.02
CA ARG A 125 2.63 -14.43 10.30
C ARG A 125 2.34 -13.86 8.92
N ALA A 126 2.25 -12.53 8.79
CA ALA A 126 2.13 -11.86 7.49
C ALA A 126 3.33 -12.18 6.59
N VAL A 127 4.55 -12.01 7.10
CA VAL A 127 5.80 -12.38 6.39
C VAL A 127 5.75 -13.83 5.94
N ARG A 128 5.34 -14.76 6.83
CA ARG A 128 5.25 -16.18 6.48
C ARG A 128 4.20 -16.50 5.42
N HIS A 129 3.13 -15.70 5.31
CA HIS A 129 2.16 -15.82 4.22
C HIS A 129 2.74 -15.32 2.91
N LEU A 130 3.41 -14.17 2.92
CA LEU A 130 4.08 -13.58 1.76
C LEU A 130 5.14 -14.53 1.18
N GLU A 131 5.97 -15.14 2.02
CA GLU A 131 6.96 -16.16 1.63
C GLU A 131 6.35 -17.39 0.92
N LYS A 132 5.07 -17.68 1.20
CA LYS A 132 4.34 -18.80 0.57
C LYS A 132 3.62 -18.38 -0.72
N GLY A 133 3.91 -17.19 -1.24
CA GLY A 133 3.28 -16.62 -2.44
C GLY A 133 1.84 -16.16 -2.21
N ARG A 134 1.38 -16.02 -0.96
CA ARG A 134 0.03 -15.54 -0.66
C ARG A 134 0.01 -14.03 -0.66
N VAL A 135 -1.09 -13.44 -1.13
CA VAL A 135 -1.37 -12.02 -0.93
C VAL A 135 -1.88 -11.82 0.50
N VAL A 136 -1.39 -10.78 1.19
CA VAL A 136 -1.85 -10.42 2.53
C VAL A 136 -2.54 -9.06 2.48
N ILE A 137 -3.78 -9.00 2.94
CA ILE A 137 -4.56 -7.76 3.01
C ILE A 137 -4.73 -7.36 4.48
N PHE A 138 -4.38 -6.12 4.80
CA PHE A 138 -4.53 -5.55 6.13
C PHE A 138 -5.82 -4.72 6.23
N GLY A 139 -6.71 -5.16 7.12
CA GLY A 139 -7.92 -4.44 7.49
C GLY A 139 -7.83 -3.81 8.89
N ALA A 140 -8.80 -2.96 9.19
CA ALA A 140 -8.94 -2.20 10.44
C ALA A 140 -7.80 -1.21 10.75
N GLY A 141 -7.03 -0.76 9.75
CA GLY A 141 -6.02 0.29 9.92
C GLY A 141 -5.00 0.01 11.04
N ALA A 142 -4.79 1.00 11.92
CA ALA A 142 -3.94 0.89 13.11
C ALA A 142 -4.65 0.22 14.29
N GLY A 143 -5.96 -0.02 14.18
CA GLY A 143 -6.82 -0.47 15.28
C GLY A 143 -7.12 0.61 16.32
N MET A 144 -6.65 1.83 16.10
CA MET A 144 -6.88 2.98 16.97
C MET A 144 -7.21 4.24 16.14
N PRO A 145 -8.06 5.15 16.66
CA PRO A 145 -8.39 6.41 16.00
C PRO A 145 -7.19 7.34 15.77
N PHE A 146 -7.39 8.39 14.96
CA PHE A 146 -6.42 9.44 14.62
C PHE A 146 -5.28 9.05 13.67
N PHE A 147 -5.25 7.82 13.18
CA PHE A 147 -4.28 7.37 12.18
C PHE A 147 -4.91 7.23 10.80
N SER A 148 -4.19 7.68 9.77
CA SER A 148 -4.60 7.50 8.39
C SER A 148 -4.23 6.09 7.89
N THR A 149 -4.82 5.68 6.76
CA THR A 149 -4.39 4.45 6.08
C THR A 149 -3.04 4.58 5.38
N ASP A 150 -2.59 5.80 5.05
CA ASP A 150 -1.26 6.02 4.50
C ASP A 150 -0.19 5.79 5.60
N THR A 151 -0.43 6.25 6.83
CA THR A 151 0.48 5.99 7.98
C THR A 151 0.58 4.50 8.27
N VAL A 152 -0.56 3.80 8.25
CA VAL A 152 -0.62 2.34 8.43
C VAL A 152 0.11 1.62 7.30
N SER A 153 0.02 2.12 6.06
CA SER A 153 0.72 1.54 4.91
C SER A 153 2.23 1.59 5.09
N ALA A 154 2.79 2.73 5.52
CA ALA A 154 4.20 2.84 5.86
C ALA A 154 4.59 1.91 7.01
N GLN A 155 3.79 1.87 8.10
CA GLN A 155 4.05 0.97 9.24
C GLN A 155 4.08 -0.51 8.80
N ARG A 156 3.06 -0.97 8.08
CA ARG A 156 2.94 -2.38 7.67
C ARG A 156 4.03 -2.78 6.68
N ALA A 157 4.46 -1.86 5.82
CA ALA A 157 5.57 -2.07 4.92
C ALA A 157 6.88 -2.30 5.67
N LEU A 158 7.16 -1.50 6.71
CA LEU A 158 8.33 -1.69 7.58
C LEU A 158 8.28 -3.02 8.34
N GLU A 159 7.14 -3.32 8.98
CA GLU A 159 6.96 -4.54 9.77
C GLU A 159 6.97 -5.84 8.92
N THR A 160 6.70 -5.72 7.61
CA THR A 160 6.76 -6.85 6.68
C THR A 160 7.96 -6.80 5.74
N HIS A 161 8.89 -5.86 5.94
CA HIS A 161 10.13 -5.72 5.16
C HIS A 161 9.87 -5.56 3.65
N CYS A 162 8.90 -4.71 3.29
CA CYS A 162 8.68 -4.33 1.89
C CYS A 162 9.81 -3.43 1.39
N ASP A 163 10.21 -3.62 0.14
CA ASP A 163 11.18 -2.80 -0.58
C ASP A 163 10.60 -1.40 -0.88
N GLU A 164 9.28 -1.33 -1.12
CA GLU A 164 8.60 -0.12 -1.60
C GLU A 164 7.12 -0.08 -1.17
N VAL A 165 6.63 1.14 -0.87
CA VAL A 165 5.20 1.44 -0.70
C VAL A 165 4.65 2.03 -1.99
N LEU A 166 3.74 1.30 -2.62
CA LEU A 166 3.04 1.71 -3.84
C LEU A 166 1.73 2.38 -3.46
N VAL A 167 1.61 3.69 -3.71
CA VAL A 167 0.43 4.48 -3.40
C VAL A 167 -0.37 4.72 -4.67
N GLY A 168 -1.47 3.97 -4.83
CA GLY A 168 -2.42 4.17 -5.92
C GLY A 168 -3.27 5.42 -5.70
N LYS A 169 -3.29 6.33 -6.66
CA LYS A 169 -4.13 7.54 -6.67
C LYS A 169 -5.20 7.44 -7.77
N ASN A 170 -6.36 8.04 -7.48
CA ASN A 170 -7.40 8.33 -8.47
C ASN A 170 -7.29 9.78 -8.90
N GLY A 171 -7.45 10.05 -10.20
CA GLY A 171 -7.49 11.41 -10.75
C GLY A 171 -6.14 12.07 -11.02
N VAL A 172 -5.04 11.55 -10.46
CA VAL A 172 -3.66 11.96 -10.78
C VAL A 172 -2.78 10.74 -10.95
N ASP A 173 -1.74 10.85 -11.77
CA ASP A 173 -0.84 9.74 -12.11
C ASP A 173 0.54 9.81 -11.41
N GLY A 174 0.74 10.78 -10.51
CA GLY A 174 1.97 10.97 -9.76
C GLY A 174 1.89 12.16 -8.80
N VAL A 175 3.05 12.63 -8.35
CA VAL A 175 3.22 13.88 -7.59
C VAL A 175 3.48 15.01 -8.59
N TYR A 176 2.81 16.13 -8.37
CA TYR A 176 2.90 17.32 -9.22
C TYR A 176 3.44 18.52 -8.44
N THR A 177 4.04 19.47 -9.14
CA THR A 177 4.50 20.75 -8.56
C THR A 177 3.38 21.60 -7.95
N ALA A 178 2.15 21.42 -8.43
CA ALA A 178 0.92 22.03 -7.92
C ALA A 178 -0.27 21.09 -8.19
N ASP A 179 -1.48 21.40 -7.70
CA ASP A 179 -2.66 20.58 -8.02
C ASP A 179 -3.02 20.72 -9.50
N PRO A 180 -2.91 19.66 -10.33
CA PRO A 180 -3.13 19.75 -11.77
C PRO A 180 -4.59 20.03 -12.15
N ASN A 181 -5.54 19.89 -11.21
CA ASN A 181 -6.95 20.23 -11.45
C ASN A 181 -7.23 21.72 -11.24
N ILE A 182 -6.31 22.45 -10.60
CA ILE A 182 -6.46 23.87 -10.25
C ILE A 182 -5.45 24.72 -11.03
N ASP A 183 -4.21 24.26 -11.12
CA ASP A 183 -3.10 24.95 -11.76
C ASP A 183 -2.73 24.27 -13.09
N PRO A 184 -2.99 24.91 -14.25
CA PRO A 184 -2.66 24.35 -15.56
C PRO A 184 -1.15 24.28 -15.83
N THR A 185 -0.31 24.94 -15.01
CA THR A 185 1.16 24.89 -15.11
C THR A 185 1.76 23.75 -14.29
N ALA A 186 0.94 22.99 -13.54
CA ALA A 186 1.38 21.86 -12.76
C ALA A 186 2.10 20.82 -13.65
N THR A 187 3.33 20.47 -13.28
CA THR A 187 4.11 19.45 -13.98
C THR A 187 4.29 18.24 -13.07
N ARG A 188 4.16 17.04 -13.65
CA ARG A 188 4.40 15.79 -12.93
C ARG A 188 5.89 15.61 -12.72
N LEU A 189 6.29 15.23 -11.52
CA LEU A 189 7.66 14.87 -11.18
C LEU A 189 7.86 13.37 -11.43
N ASP A 190 8.94 12.97 -12.08
CA ASP A 190 9.25 11.53 -12.20
C ASP A 190 9.98 11.01 -10.94
N HIS A 191 10.72 11.89 -10.26
CA HIS A 191 11.41 11.62 -9.01
C HIS A 191 11.42 12.88 -8.13
N VAL A 192 11.34 12.67 -6.80
CA VAL A 192 11.52 13.72 -5.80
C VAL A 192 12.07 13.11 -4.51
N THR A 193 12.89 13.83 -3.75
CA THR A 193 13.29 13.36 -2.42
C THR A 193 12.28 13.76 -1.35
N TYR A 194 12.27 13.05 -0.21
CA TYR A 194 11.46 13.43 0.95
C TYR A 194 11.79 14.86 1.42
N GLY A 195 13.08 15.25 1.42
CA GLY A 195 13.52 16.59 1.76
C GLY A 195 12.99 17.66 0.79
N ASP A 196 13.07 17.40 -0.52
CA ASP A 196 12.57 18.31 -1.56
C ASP A 196 11.06 18.47 -1.52
N ALA A 197 10.33 17.36 -1.38
CA ALA A 197 8.87 17.40 -1.29
C ALA A 197 8.40 18.17 -0.05
N LEU A 198 9.10 18.09 1.09
CA LEU A 198 8.82 18.94 2.27
C LEU A 198 9.11 20.41 1.99
N ARG A 199 10.28 20.73 1.42
CA ARG A 199 10.66 22.12 1.10
C ARG A 199 9.68 22.80 0.14
N GLN A 200 9.17 22.06 -0.83
CA GLN A 200 8.23 22.54 -1.84
C GLN A 200 6.76 22.45 -1.37
N GLY A 201 6.49 21.88 -0.20
CA GLY A 201 5.12 21.72 0.33
C GLY A 201 4.25 20.77 -0.51
N LEU A 202 4.86 19.77 -1.15
CA LEU A 202 4.15 18.83 -2.02
C LEU A 202 3.27 17.89 -1.19
N ARG A 203 1.99 17.79 -1.55
CA ARG A 203 1.02 16.92 -0.85
C ARG A 203 1.03 15.51 -1.44
N VAL A 204 1.94 14.67 -0.96
CA VAL A 204 2.10 13.27 -1.41
C VAL A 204 1.16 12.33 -0.64
N VAL A 205 1.34 12.27 0.67
CA VAL A 205 0.54 11.54 1.68
C VAL A 205 0.45 12.41 2.94
N ASP A 206 -0.23 11.95 3.99
CA ASP A 206 -0.21 12.69 5.26
C ASP A 206 1.21 12.78 5.86
N ALA A 207 1.44 13.80 6.68
CA ALA A 207 2.75 14.10 7.23
C ALA A 207 3.32 12.97 8.10
N ALA A 208 2.49 12.22 8.82
CA ALA A 208 2.97 11.13 9.68
C ALA A 208 3.47 9.94 8.84
N ALA A 209 2.74 9.58 7.79
CA ALA A 209 3.19 8.57 6.82
C ALA A 209 4.49 8.99 6.14
N PHE A 210 4.57 10.26 5.74
CA PHE A 210 5.74 10.83 5.07
C PHE A 210 6.99 10.78 5.95
N SER A 211 6.90 11.25 7.20
CA SER A 211 8.01 11.18 8.16
C SER A 211 8.43 9.74 8.43
N LEU A 212 7.47 8.82 8.61
CA LEU A 212 7.78 7.41 8.87
C LEU A 212 8.57 6.78 7.71
N CYS A 213 8.23 7.09 6.47
CA CYS A 213 9.00 6.63 5.32
C CYS A 213 10.41 7.25 5.27
N MET A 214 10.50 8.57 5.46
CA MET A 214 11.77 9.30 5.42
C MET A 214 12.75 8.80 6.48
N ASP A 215 12.29 8.68 7.73
CA ASP A 215 13.13 8.29 8.88
C ASP A 215 13.65 6.86 8.78
N ASN A 216 12.99 6.00 8.00
CA ASN A 216 13.33 4.58 7.86
C ASN A 216 13.87 4.22 6.46
N GLY A 217 14.14 5.22 5.59
CA GLY A 217 14.65 4.95 4.24
C GLY A 217 13.68 4.18 3.34
N LEU A 218 12.38 4.16 3.66
CA LEU A 218 11.38 3.40 2.92
C LEU A 218 11.04 4.13 1.63
N THR A 219 11.24 3.48 0.50
CA THR A 219 10.92 4.05 -0.81
C THR A 219 9.41 4.07 -1.03
N MET A 220 8.90 5.13 -1.67
CA MET A 220 7.50 5.24 -2.04
C MET A 220 7.35 5.53 -3.53
N ARG A 221 6.33 4.97 -4.16
CA ARG A 221 5.93 5.33 -5.51
C ARG A 221 4.47 5.69 -5.57
N VAL A 222 4.20 6.88 -6.07
CA VAL A 222 2.86 7.38 -6.31
C VAL A 222 2.52 7.19 -7.78
N PHE A 223 1.43 6.50 -8.07
CA PHE A 223 1.03 6.20 -9.44
C PHE A 223 -0.49 6.26 -9.62
N GLY A 224 -0.92 6.48 -10.86
CA GLY A 224 -2.34 6.53 -11.22
C GLY A 224 -2.95 5.14 -11.44
N MET A 225 -4.12 4.91 -10.85
CA MET A 225 -4.86 3.64 -10.97
C MET A 225 -5.78 3.55 -12.19
N ASN A 226 -6.12 4.69 -12.81
CA ASN A 226 -7.16 4.75 -13.85
C ASN A 226 -6.73 4.08 -15.16
N THR A 227 -5.44 3.96 -15.43
CA THR A 227 -4.93 3.32 -16.64
C THR A 227 -4.89 1.80 -16.45
N PRO A 228 -5.59 1.01 -17.28
CA PRO A 228 -5.52 -0.45 -17.21
C PRO A 228 -4.09 -0.97 -17.26
N GLY A 229 -3.76 -1.91 -16.39
CA GLY A 229 -2.43 -2.52 -16.28
C GLY A 229 -1.47 -1.75 -15.37
N ASN A 230 -1.74 -0.50 -14.98
CA ASN A 230 -0.82 0.25 -14.12
C ASN A 230 -0.60 -0.41 -12.75
N VAL A 231 -1.60 -1.11 -12.19
CA VAL A 231 -1.42 -1.83 -10.93
C VAL A 231 -0.39 -2.95 -11.12
N THR A 232 -0.52 -3.76 -12.18
CA THR A 232 0.45 -4.80 -12.53
C THR A 232 1.84 -4.21 -12.71
N ARG A 233 1.97 -3.14 -13.51
CA ARG A 233 3.24 -2.47 -13.82
C ARG A 233 3.92 -1.90 -12.57
N ALA A 234 3.18 -1.27 -11.66
CA ALA A 234 3.70 -0.79 -10.38
C ALA A 234 4.24 -1.94 -9.52
N LEU A 235 3.46 -3.03 -9.40
CA LEU A 235 3.84 -4.20 -8.62
C LEU A 235 5.11 -4.87 -9.15
N LEU A 236 5.24 -4.93 -10.48
CA LEU A 236 6.44 -5.42 -11.17
C LEU A 236 7.65 -4.48 -11.06
N GLY A 237 7.48 -3.26 -10.56
CA GLY A 237 8.57 -2.29 -10.38
C GLY A 237 8.89 -1.47 -11.63
N GLU A 238 7.96 -1.37 -12.59
CA GLU A 238 8.14 -0.47 -13.72
C GLU A 238 8.20 1.01 -13.28
N LYS A 239 8.95 1.81 -14.04
CA LYS A 239 9.11 3.26 -13.80
C LYS A 239 7.86 4.03 -14.22
N ILE A 240 6.79 3.90 -13.42
CA ILE A 240 5.55 4.66 -13.58
C ILE A 240 5.33 5.62 -12.40
N GLY A 241 4.62 6.71 -12.69
CA GLY A 241 4.31 7.77 -11.73
C GLY A 241 5.57 8.45 -11.19
N THR A 242 5.55 8.77 -9.89
CA THR A 242 6.65 9.46 -9.22
C THR A 242 7.30 8.57 -8.18
N LEU A 243 8.62 8.47 -8.23
CA LEU A 243 9.43 7.84 -7.20
C LEU A 243 9.81 8.85 -6.11
N VAL A 244 9.59 8.50 -4.85
CA VAL A 244 9.93 9.30 -3.67
C VAL A 244 10.96 8.55 -2.81
N THR A 245 12.09 9.19 -2.52
CA THR A 245 13.25 8.57 -1.86
C THR A 245 13.88 9.49 -0.81
N VAL A 246 14.75 8.95 0.04
CA VAL A 246 15.57 9.79 0.95
C VAL A 246 16.65 10.56 0.18
N ASP A 247 17.12 11.66 0.76
CA ASP A 247 18.21 12.46 0.18
C ASP A 247 19.47 11.60 -0.05
N GLY A 248 20.04 11.65 -1.24
CA GLY A 248 21.22 10.84 -1.62
C GLY A 248 20.92 9.40 -2.06
N GLY A 249 19.67 8.95 -1.98
CA GLY A 249 19.22 7.63 -2.46
C GLY A 249 18.83 7.65 -3.95
N GLY A 250 19.82 7.78 -4.85
CA GLY A 250 19.60 7.48 -6.27
C GLY A 250 19.37 5.98 -6.49
N ASP A 251 18.53 5.63 -7.48
CA ASP A 251 18.16 4.28 -7.95
C ASP A 251 19.16 3.18 -7.54
N THR A 252 18.88 2.47 -6.43
CA THR A 252 19.77 1.43 -5.86
C THR A 252 19.78 0.13 -6.65
N SER A 253 19.16 0.09 -7.84
CA SER A 253 19.25 -1.05 -8.77
C SER A 253 20.67 -1.37 -9.27
N ALA A 254 21.68 -0.58 -8.87
CA ALA A 254 23.09 -0.82 -9.15
C ALA A 254 23.97 -1.13 -7.91
N ALA A 255 23.42 -1.22 -6.69
CA ALA A 255 24.22 -1.45 -5.47
C ALA A 255 23.96 -2.83 -4.87
N GLY A 256 24.38 -3.87 -5.58
CA GLY A 256 24.71 -5.16 -4.97
C GLY A 256 26.13 -5.10 -4.43
N ASP A 257 26.35 -5.63 -3.22
CA ASP A 257 27.63 -5.69 -2.48
C ASP A 257 28.21 -4.34 -2.04
N ASP A 258 27.71 -3.79 -0.93
CA ASP A 258 28.56 -3.42 0.22
C ASP A 258 27.73 -2.75 1.31
N MET A 259 27.21 -3.54 2.25
CA MET A 259 27.00 -3.07 3.62
C MET A 259 26.95 -4.26 4.58
N LYS A 260 28.10 -4.91 4.76
CA LYS A 260 28.44 -5.55 6.03
C LYS A 260 29.27 -4.56 6.83
N GLU A 261 28.97 -4.50 8.13
CA GLU A 261 29.60 -3.68 9.16
C GLU A 261 29.21 -2.18 9.09
N THR A 262 28.39 -1.71 10.05
CA THR A 262 28.92 -1.09 11.27
C THR A 262 27.78 -0.89 12.30
N ARG A 263 27.98 -1.44 13.51
CA ARG A 263 27.23 -1.29 14.78
C ARG A 263 25.97 -2.11 14.99
#